data_AF-D7BMQ8-F1
#
_entry.id   AF-D7BMQ8-F1
#
_cell.length_a   1.000
_cell.length_b   1.000
_cell.length_c   1.000
_cell.angle_alpha   90.00
_cell.angle_beta   90.00
_cell.angle_gamma   90.00
#
_symmetry.space_group_name_H-M   'P 1'
#
loop_
_entity.id
_entity.type
_entity.pdbx_description
1 polymer ?
#
loop_
_entity_poly.entity_id
_entity_poly.type
_entity_poly.pdbx_seq_one_letter_code
_entity_poly.pdbx_strand_id
1 'polypeptide(L)'
;MTELLLAERITLARQLRTLSKTDFAKSIDVTLRTATNYERSGAPLNKLTMIASTLNFPEKFFLGELLPELDRHSVEFRSYRGTPAKERKASLAHAKLGIGLMTWIKSKFSLPSLGIPSFNGFATEFLFPRVAQYEYCVKNPDLKQIMTYKGAFGLSAFATVHALHRSGLLTDWAYRKMCVELSRQGLKSAEPESRMS
;
A
#
# COMPACT_ATOMS: atom_id res chain seq x y z
N MET A 1 22.55 16.32 27.31
CA MET A 1 22.03 15.21 26.47
C MET A 1 22.94 15.08 25.28
N THR A 2 23.53 13.91 25.05
CA THR A 2 24.30 13.64 23.83
C THR A 2 23.31 13.55 22.67
N GLU A 3 23.35 14.51 21.74
CA GLU A 3 22.60 14.41 20.50
C GLU A 3 23.15 13.23 19.68
N LEU A 4 22.26 12.27 19.38
CA LEU A 4 22.57 11.10 18.60
C LEU A 4 21.91 11.20 17.23
N LEU A 5 22.60 10.68 16.22
CA LEU A 5 22.03 10.43 14.91
C LEU A 5 20.94 9.37 15.00
N LEU A 6 19.89 9.49 14.19
CA LEU A 6 18.80 8.53 14.21
C LEU A 6 19.24 7.15 13.70
N ALA A 7 19.14 6.15 14.56
CA ALA A 7 19.49 4.76 14.29
C ALA A 7 18.80 4.20 13.03
N GLU A 8 17.52 4.52 12.86
CA GLU A 8 16.74 4.13 11.69
C GLU A 8 17.27 4.75 10.39
N ARG A 9 17.70 6.01 10.42
CA ARG A 9 18.26 6.69 9.25
C ARG A 9 19.60 6.09 8.85
N ILE A 10 20.44 5.71 9.82
CA ILE A 10 21.69 4.97 9.57
C ILE A 10 21.40 3.62 8.92
N THR A 11 20.48 2.85 9.51
CA THR A 11 20.07 1.54 8.99
C THR A 11 19.55 1.66 7.55
N LEU A 12 18.70 2.65 7.30
CA LEU A 12 18.08 2.89 6.01
C LEU A 12 19.13 3.29 4.95
N ALA A 13 19.97 4.27 5.25
CA ALA A 13 21.03 4.73 4.34
C ALA A 13 21.99 3.59 3.96
N ARG A 14 22.40 2.76 4.94
CA ARG A 14 23.23 1.57 4.66
C ARG A 14 22.53 0.58 3.73
N GLN A 15 21.25 0.30 3.96
CA GLN A 15 20.46 -0.61 3.13
C GLN A 15 20.28 -0.08 1.71
N LEU A 16 20.04 1.22 1.53
CA LEU A 16 19.94 1.89 0.24
C LEU A 16 21.25 1.82 -0.56
N ARG A 17 22.39 1.90 0.13
CA ARG A 17 23.72 1.69 -0.48
C ARG A 17 24.07 0.23 -0.68
N THR A 18 23.17 -0.69 -0.35
CA THR A 18 23.45 -2.12 -0.39
C THR A 18 24.79 -2.41 0.29
N LEU A 19 24.97 -1.97 1.53
CA LEU A 19 26.15 -2.32 2.31
C LEU A 19 25.77 -3.33 3.39
N SER A 20 26.62 -4.34 3.60
CA SER A 20 26.48 -5.18 4.80
C SER A 20 26.89 -4.38 6.04
N LYS A 21 26.53 -4.84 7.24
CA LYS A 21 26.99 -4.20 8.48
C LYS A 21 28.52 -4.25 8.61
N THR A 22 29.13 -5.32 8.10
CA THR A 22 30.59 -5.48 8.08
C THR A 22 31.26 -4.49 7.12
N ASP A 23 30.71 -4.30 5.93
CA ASP A 23 31.25 -3.34 4.96
C ASP A 23 31.09 -1.91 5.47
N PHE A 24 29.93 -1.61 6.07
CA PHE A 24 29.68 -0.32 6.70
C PHE A 24 30.68 -0.05 7.83
N ALA A 25 30.88 -1.01 8.74
CA ALA A 25 31.81 -0.87 9.85
C ALA A 25 33.24 -0.58 9.37
N LYS A 26 33.70 -1.32 8.35
CA LYS A 26 35.01 -1.08 7.71
C LYS A 26 35.08 0.32 7.06
N SER A 27 34.01 0.77 6.42
CA SER A 27 33.99 2.05 5.68
C SER A 27 34.02 3.30 6.56
N ILE A 28 33.75 3.17 7.87
CA ILE A 28 33.82 4.27 8.85
C ILE A 28 34.84 4.00 9.96
N ASP A 29 35.71 3.00 9.76
CA ASP A 29 36.76 2.57 10.67
C ASP A 29 36.28 2.32 12.11
N VAL A 30 35.26 1.46 12.25
CA VAL A 30 34.78 1.01 13.56
C VAL A 30 34.57 -0.50 13.60
N THR A 31 34.46 -1.05 14.80
CA THR A 31 34.13 -2.47 14.97
C THR A 31 32.69 -2.76 14.51
N LEU A 32 32.42 -4.00 14.09
CA LEU A 32 31.07 -4.46 13.76
C LEU A 32 30.08 -4.26 14.94
N ARG A 33 30.56 -4.42 16.18
CA ARG A 33 29.77 -4.19 17.39
C ARG A 33 29.35 -2.73 17.50
N THR A 34 30.28 -1.81 17.25
CA THR A 34 30.01 -0.36 17.25
C THR A 34 29.00 0.01 16.17
N ALA A 35 29.19 -0.44 14.93
CA ALA A 35 28.25 -0.18 13.84
C ALA A 35 26.85 -0.75 14.13
N THR A 36 26.79 -1.94 14.74
CA THR A 36 25.52 -2.53 15.18
C THR A 36 24.86 -1.70 16.28
N ASN A 37 25.64 -1.12 17.20
CA ASN A 37 25.10 -0.23 18.22
C ASN A 37 24.57 1.06 17.60
N TYR A 38 25.26 1.63 16.61
CA TYR A 38 24.79 2.82 15.88
C TYR A 38 23.44 2.60 15.22
N GLU A 39 23.22 1.43 14.60
CA GLU A 39 21.93 1.06 14.01
C GLU A 39 20.85 0.69 15.03
N ARG A 40 21.21 0.56 16.32
CA ARG A 40 20.26 0.22 17.40
C ARG A 40 19.88 1.41 18.25
N SER A 41 20.87 2.20 18.68
CA SER A 41 20.72 3.29 19.65
C SER A 41 21.13 4.66 19.10
N GLY A 42 21.66 4.71 17.89
CA GLY A 42 22.14 5.93 17.26
C GLY A 42 23.66 6.08 17.34
N ALA A 43 24.23 6.81 16.39
CA ALA A 43 25.64 7.18 16.41
C ALA A 43 25.83 8.55 17.08
N PRO A 44 26.98 8.82 17.71
CA PRO A 44 27.25 10.15 18.25
C PRO A 44 27.37 11.20 17.13
N LEU A 45 26.96 12.44 17.41
CA LEU A 45 26.93 13.53 16.42
C LEU A 45 28.30 13.80 15.77
N ASN A 46 29.41 13.62 16.49
CA ASN A 46 30.76 13.77 15.94
C ASN A 46 31.12 12.77 14.84
N LYS A 47 30.29 11.74 14.60
CA LYS A 47 30.43 10.80 13.47
C LYS A 47 29.59 11.20 12.25
N LEU A 48 28.80 12.27 12.33
CA LEU A 48 27.86 12.70 11.30
C LEU A 48 28.51 12.87 9.93
N THR A 49 29.52 13.74 9.81
CA THR A 49 30.15 14.06 8.53
C THR A 49 30.73 12.81 7.87
N MET A 50 31.43 11.95 8.63
CA MET A 50 32.00 10.70 8.12
C MET A 50 30.91 9.72 7.67
N ILE A 51 29.85 9.50 8.46
CA ILE A 51 28.75 8.60 8.09
C ILE A 51 28.02 9.13 6.84
N ALA A 52 27.76 10.44 6.79
CA ALA A 52 27.06 11.09 5.70
C ALA A 52 27.85 11.02 4.39
N SER A 53 29.15 11.31 4.42
CA SER A 53 30.02 11.20 3.23
C SER A 53 30.14 9.76 2.76
N THR A 54 30.38 8.81 3.68
CA THR A 54 30.55 7.38 3.34
C THR A 54 29.29 6.76 2.75
N LEU A 55 28.12 7.11 3.29
CA LEU A 55 26.84 6.65 2.76
C LEU A 55 26.31 7.52 1.62
N ASN A 56 26.99 8.61 1.26
CA ASN A 56 26.56 9.58 0.25
C ASN A 56 25.12 10.07 0.46
N PHE A 57 24.82 10.55 1.67
CA PHE A 57 23.56 11.21 2.02
C PHE A 57 23.86 12.58 2.63
N PRO A 58 22.97 13.57 2.48
CA PRO A 58 23.15 14.85 3.14
C PRO A 58 23.05 14.68 4.66
N GLU A 59 23.85 15.41 5.43
CA GLU A 59 23.89 15.28 6.91
C GLU A 59 22.51 15.40 7.57
N LYS A 60 21.68 16.36 7.09
CA LYS A 60 20.30 16.55 7.54
C LYS A 60 19.43 15.30 7.44
N PHE A 61 19.78 14.33 6.60
CA PHE A 61 19.06 13.06 6.51
C PHE A 61 19.12 12.25 7.81
N PHE A 62 20.24 12.31 8.53
CA PHE A 62 20.46 11.56 9.77
C PHE A 62 19.90 12.27 11.02
N LEU A 63 19.52 13.54 10.85
CA LEU A 63 18.96 14.41 11.88
C LEU A 63 17.47 14.71 11.68
N GLY A 64 16.91 14.37 10.51
CA GLY A 64 15.51 14.63 10.17
C GLY A 64 14.54 13.70 10.91
N GLU A 65 13.24 13.79 10.58
CA GLU A 65 12.21 12.99 11.26
C GLU A 65 12.29 11.49 10.92
N LEU A 66 11.61 10.64 11.68
CA LEU A 66 11.43 9.23 11.31
C LEU A 66 10.53 9.13 10.07
N LEU A 67 10.86 8.19 9.19
CA LEU A 67 10.01 7.90 8.04
C LEU A 67 8.85 7.00 8.45
N PRO A 68 7.68 7.14 7.80
CA PRO A 68 6.53 6.28 8.05
C PRO A 68 6.92 4.80 7.90
N GLU A 69 6.33 3.96 8.75
CA GLU A 69 6.56 2.52 8.68
C GLU A 69 5.96 1.92 7.41
N LEU A 70 6.63 0.89 6.90
CA LEU A 70 6.10 0.04 5.86
C LEU A 70 5.42 -1.16 6.51
N ASP A 71 4.14 -1.34 6.22
CA ASP A 71 3.52 -2.64 6.47
C ASP A 71 4.19 -3.68 5.57
N ARG A 72 4.85 -4.67 6.18
CA ARG A 72 5.57 -5.73 5.45
C ARG A 72 4.61 -6.58 4.62
N HIS A 73 3.33 -6.63 4.96
CA HIS A 73 2.32 -7.36 4.19
C HIS A 73 1.87 -6.61 2.93
N SER A 74 2.17 -5.30 2.83
CA SER A 74 1.82 -4.48 1.67
C SER A 74 2.83 -4.54 0.52
N VAL A 75 3.96 -5.25 0.70
CA VAL A 75 5.03 -5.33 -0.31
C VAL A 75 5.12 -6.74 -0.88
N GLU A 76 4.67 -6.89 -2.12
CA GLU A 76 4.81 -8.13 -2.87
C GLU A 76 6.09 -8.13 -3.72
N PHE A 77 6.84 -9.23 -3.68
CA PHE A 77 8.01 -9.45 -4.54
C PHE A 77 7.69 -10.52 -5.58
N ARG A 78 7.85 -10.20 -6.87
CA ARG A 78 7.60 -11.14 -7.98
C ARG A 78 8.49 -12.40 -7.96
N SER A 79 9.70 -12.34 -7.39
CA SER A 79 10.65 -13.46 -7.35
C SER A 79 11.27 -13.67 -5.95
N TYR A 80 10.45 -14.08 -4.99
CA TYR A 80 10.88 -14.25 -3.60
C TYR A 80 12.01 -15.28 -3.43
N ARG A 81 12.03 -16.35 -4.25
CA ARG A 81 13.01 -17.45 -4.15
C ARG A 81 14.37 -17.16 -4.78
N GLY A 82 14.49 -16.14 -5.63
CA GLY A 82 15.74 -15.83 -6.33
C GLY A 82 16.48 -14.59 -5.82
N THR A 83 15.79 -13.67 -5.12
CA THR A 83 16.35 -12.35 -4.79
C THR A 83 17.21 -12.38 -3.50
N PRO A 84 18.51 -12.02 -3.56
CA PRO A 84 19.38 -11.94 -2.40
C PRO A 84 18.79 -11.07 -1.27
N ALA A 85 18.99 -11.48 -0.01
CA ALA A 85 18.44 -10.76 1.15
C ALA A 85 18.85 -9.28 1.21
N LYS A 86 20.01 -8.95 0.65
CA LYS A 86 20.57 -7.60 0.57
C LYS A 86 19.75 -6.71 -0.37
N GLU A 87 19.38 -7.22 -1.54
CA GLU A 87 18.53 -6.52 -2.52
C GLU A 87 17.10 -6.37 -2.02
N ARG A 88 16.56 -7.38 -1.34
CA ARG A 88 15.24 -7.28 -0.70
C ARG A 88 15.20 -6.14 0.32
N LYS A 89 16.23 -6.03 1.17
CA LYS A 89 16.36 -4.92 2.13
C LYS A 89 16.48 -3.56 1.45
N ALA A 90 17.30 -3.47 0.39
CA ALA A 90 17.41 -2.23 -0.38
C ALA A 90 16.08 -1.83 -1.02
N SER A 91 15.34 -2.78 -1.58
CA SER A 91 14.01 -2.54 -2.17
C SER A 91 13.02 -2.01 -1.13
N LEU A 92 12.96 -2.64 0.06
CA LEU A 92 12.14 -2.15 1.17
C LEU A 92 12.58 -0.76 1.63
N ALA A 93 13.89 -0.50 1.69
CA ALA A 93 14.40 0.82 2.06
C ALA A 93 13.99 1.91 1.06
N HIS A 94 14.03 1.62 -0.25
CA HIS A 94 13.54 2.53 -1.29
C HIS A 94 12.03 2.76 -1.17
N ALA A 95 11.24 1.73 -0.90
CA ALA A 95 9.82 1.87 -0.65
C ALA A 95 9.54 2.80 0.55
N LYS A 96 10.31 2.70 1.64
CA LYS A 96 10.13 3.54 2.83
C LYS A 96 10.38 5.02 2.50
N LEU A 97 11.42 5.29 1.69
CA LEU A 97 11.67 6.63 1.17
C LEU A 97 10.56 7.12 0.25
N GLY A 98 10.07 6.27 -0.65
CA GLY A 98 8.98 6.59 -1.57
C GLY A 98 7.71 7.00 -0.84
N ILE A 99 7.32 6.27 0.21
CA ILE A 99 6.18 6.64 1.06
C ILE A 99 6.46 7.97 1.76
N GLY A 100 7.63 8.15 2.36
CA GLY A 100 7.98 9.42 3.02
C GLY A 100 7.90 10.62 2.07
N LEU A 101 8.41 10.46 0.85
CA LEU A 101 8.29 11.47 -0.21
C LEU A 101 6.84 11.72 -0.59
N MET A 102 6.05 10.66 -0.81
CA MET A 102 4.63 10.79 -1.16
C MET A 102 3.84 11.49 -0.05
N THR A 103 4.09 11.17 1.22
CA THR A 103 3.50 11.84 2.37
C THR A 103 3.86 13.33 2.41
N TRP A 104 5.12 13.67 2.14
CA TRP A 104 5.55 15.06 2.03
C TRP A 104 4.89 15.78 0.85
N ILE A 105 4.77 15.15 -0.31
CA ILE A 105 4.07 15.74 -1.47
C ILE A 105 2.60 16.00 -1.10
N LYS A 106 1.91 15.02 -0.52
CA LYS A 106 0.51 15.16 -0.10
C LYS A 106 0.29 16.28 0.93
N SER A 107 1.27 16.56 1.78
CA SER A 107 1.16 17.65 2.77
C SER A 107 1.41 19.04 2.19
N LYS A 108 2.01 19.12 0.99
CA LYS A 108 2.33 20.38 0.31
C LYS A 108 1.49 20.67 -0.92
N PHE A 109 0.88 19.65 -1.51
CA PHE A 109 0.19 19.73 -2.78
C PHE A 109 -1.13 18.97 -2.76
N SER A 110 -2.13 19.52 -3.45
CA SER A 110 -3.34 18.79 -3.84
C SER A 110 -3.01 17.91 -5.03
N LEU A 111 -3.14 16.59 -4.87
CA LEU A 111 -2.92 15.65 -5.97
C LEU A 111 -4.14 15.63 -6.90
N PRO A 112 -3.94 15.56 -8.23
CA PRO A 112 -5.05 15.43 -9.17
C PRO A 112 -5.76 14.08 -8.99
N SER A 113 -7.03 14.00 -9.37
CA SER A 113 -7.73 12.72 -9.48
C SER A 113 -7.02 11.85 -10.52
N LEU A 114 -6.74 10.60 -10.15
CA LEU A 114 -6.10 9.65 -11.06
C LEU A 114 -7.15 9.19 -12.08
N GLY A 115 -7.01 9.63 -13.34
CA GLY A 115 -7.86 9.18 -14.46
C GLY A 115 -7.56 7.75 -14.92
N ILE A 116 -7.29 6.83 -13.99
CA ILE A 116 -7.05 5.42 -14.30
C ILE A 116 -8.39 4.66 -14.34
N PRO A 117 -8.61 3.80 -15.34
CA PRO A 117 -9.82 2.97 -15.40
C PRO A 117 -9.99 2.12 -14.15
N SER A 118 -11.18 2.08 -13.56
CA SER A 118 -11.47 1.16 -12.45
C SER A 118 -11.55 -0.28 -12.96
N PHE A 119 -10.88 -1.22 -12.31
CA PHE A 119 -10.89 -2.66 -12.67
C PHE A 119 -12.15 -3.41 -12.20
N ASN A 120 -13.13 -2.70 -11.60
CA ASN A 120 -14.31 -3.31 -10.97
C ASN A 120 -15.17 -4.12 -11.95
N GLY A 121 -15.26 -3.69 -13.21
CA GLY A 121 -16.03 -4.40 -14.23
C GLY A 121 -15.48 -5.80 -14.54
N PHE A 122 -14.15 -5.94 -14.59
CA PHE A 122 -13.52 -7.23 -14.83
C PHE A 122 -13.66 -8.17 -13.62
N ALA A 123 -13.38 -7.66 -12.42
CA ALA A 123 -13.50 -8.45 -11.20
C ALA A 123 -14.93 -8.98 -10.98
N THR A 124 -15.94 -8.16 -11.28
CA THR A 124 -17.34 -8.57 -11.15
C THR A 124 -17.71 -9.67 -12.14
N GLU A 125 -17.31 -9.56 -13.42
CA GLU A 125 -17.59 -10.60 -14.42
C GLU A 125 -16.84 -11.90 -14.12
N PHE A 126 -15.62 -11.81 -13.57
CA PHE A 126 -14.84 -12.98 -13.16
C PHE A 126 -15.49 -13.72 -11.97
N LEU A 127 -15.95 -12.98 -10.95
CA LEU A 127 -16.55 -13.56 -9.74
C LEU A 127 -18.01 -13.99 -9.94
N PHE A 128 -18.75 -13.32 -10.82
CA PHE A 128 -20.16 -13.57 -11.06
C PHE A 128 -20.44 -13.63 -12.57
N PRO A 129 -20.02 -14.71 -13.25
CA PRO A 129 -20.12 -14.84 -14.70
C PRO A 129 -21.57 -14.95 -15.16
N ARG A 130 -21.87 -14.46 -16.37
CA ARG A 130 -23.23 -14.49 -16.94
C ARG A 130 -23.93 -15.85 -16.87
N VAL A 131 -23.19 -16.95 -17.07
CA VAL A 131 -23.75 -18.30 -16.99
C VAL A 131 -24.33 -18.57 -15.60
N ALA A 132 -23.58 -18.27 -14.54
CA ALA A 132 -24.06 -18.40 -13.17
C ALA A 132 -25.23 -17.46 -12.86
N GLN A 133 -25.24 -16.26 -13.45
CA GLN A 133 -26.37 -15.35 -13.30
C GLN A 133 -27.66 -15.95 -13.88
N TYR A 134 -27.61 -16.52 -15.09
CA TYR A 134 -28.79 -17.13 -15.71
C TYR A 134 -29.21 -18.46 -15.07
N GLU A 135 -28.26 -19.20 -14.48
CA GLU A 135 -28.53 -20.49 -13.85
C GLU A 135 -29.10 -20.36 -12.43
N TYR A 136 -28.55 -19.43 -11.62
CA TYR A 136 -28.87 -19.34 -10.20
C TYR A 136 -29.75 -18.13 -9.82
N CYS A 137 -29.88 -17.13 -10.70
CA CYS A 137 -30.60 -15.90 -10.36
C CYS A 137 -31.97 -15.84 -11.04
N VAL A 138 -32.93 -15.27 -10.32
CA VAL A 138 -34.27 -15.01 -10.86
C VAL A 138 -34.31 -13.66 -11.59
N LYS A 139 -35.32 -13.47 -12.43
CA LYS A 139 -35.64 -12.15 -13.01
C LYS A 139 -36.23 -11.22 -11.95
N ASN A 140 -35.81 -9.96 -11.99
CA ASN A 140 -36.16 -8.90 -11.06
C ASN A 140 -36.09 -9.33 -9.58
N PRO A 141 -34.90 -9.79 -9.12
CA PRO A 141 -34.74 -10.28 -7.76
C PRO A 141 -35.02 -9.18 -6.73
N ASP A 142 -35.57 -9.59 -5.60
CA ASP A 142 -35.75 -8.70 -4.46
C ASP A 142 -34.43 -8.46 -3.73
N LEU A 143 -34.48 -7.56 -2.74
CA LEU A 143 -33.30 -7.21 -1.96
C LEU A 143 -32.70 -8.43 -1.23
N LYS A 144 -33.52 -9.33 -0.70
CA LYS A 144 -33.06 -10.51 0.04
C LYS A 144 -32.25 -11.42 -0.87
N GLN A 145 -32.73 -11.64 -2.09
CA GLN A 145 -32.04 -12.40 -3.13
C GLN A 145 -30.73 -11.72 -3.56
N ILE A 146 -30.71 -10.41 -3.72
CA ILE A 146 -29.48 -9.64 -3.98
C ILE A 146 -28.45 -9.86 -2.86
N MET A 147 -28.87 -9.85 -1.59
CA MET A 147 -27.97 -10.14 -0.47
C MET A 147 -27.46 -11.59 -0.48
N THR A 148 -28.30 -12.55 -0.89
CA THR A 148 -27.87 -13.94 -1.05
C THR A 148 -26.81 -14.07 -2.14
N TYR A 149 -27.03 -13.49 -3.32
CA TYR A 149 -26.09 -13.57 -4.43
C TYR A 149 -24.76 -12.88 -4.11
N LYS A 150 -24.79 -11.68 -3.50
CA LYS A 150 -23.55 -11.00 -3.12
C LYS A 150 -22.73 -11.81 -2.10
N GLY A 151 -23.41 -12.51 -1.18
CA GLY A 151 -22.77 -13.39 -0.20
C GLY A 151 -22.16 -14.63 -0.84
N ALA A 152 -22.87 -15.26 -1.79
CA ALA A 152 -22.42 -16.44 -2.50
C ALA A 152 -21.18 -16.18 -3.39
N PHE A 153 -21.13 -15.02 -4.05
CA PHE A 153 -20.06 -14.68 -5.01
C PHE A 153 -19.03 -13.68 -4.46
N GLY A 154 -19.11 -13.29 -3.19
CA GLY A 154 -18.15 -12.38 -2.56
C GLY A 154 -18.16 -10.95 -3.12
N LEU A 155 -19.30 -10.51 -3.66
CA LEU A 155 -19.46 -9.20 -4.29
C LEU A 155 -20.03 -8.15 -3.33
N SER A 156 -19.88 -6.87 -3.70
CA SER A 156 -20.69 -5.80 -3.12
C SER A 156 -22.13 -5.86 -3.65
N ALA A 157 -23.09 -5.38 -2.87
CA ALA A 157 -24.49 -5.37 -3.28
C ALA A 157 -24.70 -4.56 -4.57
N PHE A 158 -23.98 -3.45 -4.71
CA PHE A 158 -23.98 -2.63 -5.92
C PHE A 158 -23.39 -3.36 -7.13
N ALA A 159 -22.26 -4.07 -6.97
CA ALA A 159 -21.67 -4.86 -8.05
C ALA A 159 -22.63 -5.97 -8.54
N THR A 160 -23.33 -6.63 -7.60
CA THR A 160 -24.37 -7.63 -7.93
C THR A 160 -25.53 -7.00 -8.70
N VAL A 161 -26.06 -5.86 -8.26
CA VAL A 161 -27.15 -5.14 -8.94
C VAL A 161 -26.74 -4.67 -10.33
N HIS A 162 -25.53 -4.13 -10.48
CA HIS A 162 -24.98 -3.74 -11.78
C HIS A 162 -24.81 -4.93 -12.74
N ALA A 163 -24.28 -6.06 -12.24
CA ALA A 163 -24.09 -7.27 -13.05
C ALA A 163 -25.43 -7.81 -13.58
N LEU A 164 -26.44 -7.92 -12.71
CA LEU A 164 -27.76 -8.42 -13.07
C LEU A 164 -28.49 -7.49 -14.04
N HIS A 165 -28.33 -6.16 -13.90
CA HIS A 165 -28.86 -5.19 -14.85
C HIS A 165 -28.20 -5.34 -16.23
N ARG A 166 -26.87 -5.46 -16.27
CA ARG A 166 -26.10 -5.66 -17.51
C ARG A 166 -26.41 -7.00 -18.22
N SER A 167 -26.95 -7.96 -17.49
CA SER A 167 -27.43 -9.25 -18.04
C SER A 167 -28.93 -9.29 -18.34
N GLY A 168 -29.64 -8.17 -18.12
CA GLY A 168 -31.08 -8.06 -18.36
C GLY A 168 -31.95 -8.83 -17.34
N LEU A 169 -31.36 -9.29 -16.24
CA LEU A 169 -32.09 -9.92 -15.14
C LEU A 169 -32.72 -8.88 -14.21
N LEU A 170 -32.18 -7.65 -14.18
CA LEU A 170 -32.86 -6.48 -13.61
C LEU A 170 -33.28 -5.54 -14.74
N THR A 171 -34.53 -5.09 -14.70
CA THR A 171 -35.01 -3.99 -15.55
C THR A 171 -34.42 -2.65 -15.11
N ASP A 172 -34.41 -1.64 -16.00
CA ASP A 172 -33.93 -0.28 -15.67
C ASP A 172 -34.62 0.31 -14.43
N TRP A 173 -35.94 0.11 -14.33
CA TRP A 173 -36.71 0.57 -13.18
C TRP A 173 -36.33 -0.17 -11.89
N ALA A 174 -36.22 -1.50 -11.96
CA ALA A 174 -35.82 -2.31 -10.81
C ALA A 174 -34.38 -1.99 -10.36
N TYR A 175 -33.47 -1.77 -11.30
CA TYR A 175 -32.10 -1.34 -11.04
C TYR A 175 -32.07 -0.02 -10.24
N ARG A 176 -32.76 1.03 -10.74
CA ARG A 176 -32.82 2.33 -10.04
C ARG A 176 -33.41 2.20 -8.63
N LYS A 177 -34.50 1.42 -8.50
CA LYS A 177 -35.13 1.16 -7.21
C LYS A 177 -34.17 0.47 -6.24
N MET A 178 -33.44 -0.54 -6.70
CA MET A 178 -32.47 -1.26 -5.87
C MET A 178 -31.28 -0.39 -5.47
N CYS A 179 -30.76 0.47 -6.35
CA CYS A 179 -29.71 1.42 -6.00
C CYS A 179 -30.16 2.36 -4.87
N VAL A 180 -31.38 2.91 -4.96
CA VAL A 180 -31.94 3.76 -3.89
C VAL A 180 -32.10 2.98 -2.58
N GLU A 181 -32.63 1.76 -2.63
CA GLU A 181 -32.83 0.92 -1.44
C GLU A 181 -31.49 0.56 -0.77
N LEU A 182 -30.47 0.20 -1.55
CA LEU A 182 -29.14 -0.10 -1.04
C LEU A 182 -28.48 1.12 -0.40
N SER A 183 -28.61 2.30 -1.02
CA SER A 183 -28.13 3.55 -0.43
C SER A 183 -28.83 3.88 0.89
N ARG A 184 -30.16 3.66 1.00
CA ARG A 184 -30.92 3.85 2.26
C ARG A 184 -30.44 2.94 3.38
N GLN A 185 -29.98 1.73 3.05
CA GLN A 185 -29.45 0.77 4.03
C GLN A 185 -27.97 1.03 4.39
N GLY A 186 -27.38 2.13 3.92
CA GLY A 186 -25.99 2.48 4.18
C GLY A 186 -24.98 1.52 3.53
N LEU A 187 -25.45 0.63 2.65
CA LEU A 187 -24.59 -0.21 1.83
C LEU A 187 -24.00 0.69 0.76
N LYS A 188 -22.79 1.15 0.98
CA LYS A 188 -22.11 2.00 0.00
C LYS A 188 -21.85 1.18 -1.25
N SER A 189 -22.02 1.81 -2.41
CA SER A 189 -21.34 1.38 -3.62
C SER A 189 -19.88 1.16 -3.25
N ALA A 190 -19.29 0.05 -3.69
CA ALA A 190 -17.84 -0.02 -3.82
C ALA A 190 -17.38 0.88 -4.99
N GLU A 191 -17.96 2.09 -5.09
CA GLU A 191 -17.48 3.18 -5.92
C GLU A 191 -16.60 4.04 -5.01
N PRO A 192 -15.32 4.23 -5.34
CA PRO A 192 -14.44 5.07 -4.56
C PRO A 192 -14.69 6.53 -4.93
N GLU A 193 -15.84 7.07 -4.52
CA GLU A 193 -15.92 8.49 -4.16
C GLU A 193 -16.52 8.58 -2.75
N SER A 194 -15.84 9.34 -1.89
CA SER A 194 -16.18 9.58 -0.49
C SER A 194 -15.78 8.50 0.51
N ARG A 195 -14.47 8.29 0.64
CA ARG A 195 -13.79 8.13 1.94
C ARG A 195 -12.29 8.44 1.82
N MET A 196 -11.98 9.73 1.68
CA MET A 196 -10.73 10.32 2.13
C MET A 196 -11.08 11.58 2.92
N SER A 197 -11.33 11.39 4.22
CA SER A 197 -11.15 12.39 5.25
C SER A 197 -10.00 11.92 6.12
#